data_AF-W7A5G3-F1
#
_entry.id   AF-W7A5G3-F1
#
_cell.length_a   1.000
_cell.length_b   1.000
_cell.length_c   1.000
_cell.angle_alpha   90.00
_cell.angle_beta   90.00
_cell.angle_gamma   90.00
#
_symmetry.space_group_name_H-M   'P 1'
#
loop_
_entity.id
_entity.type
_entity.pdbx_description
1 polymer ?
#
loop_
_entity_poly.entity_id
_entity_poly.type
_entity_poly.pdbx_seq_one_letter_code
_entity_poly.pdbx_strand_id
1 'polypeptide(L)'
;MGQFHRIMLHWEQTARRERTKTGDVYAANKIEDLKSYNYEEEDESISRWQKMGKKGGSIHLWTTQAAKIICRNLEVWYQNLTLSEEAESEWEETKCRGDNLGVEGSRGTTVACPIDPRHNYWTTLRLGKSLNGAKEEHRSMMICMDLIAILLTVYNNLSRCKGEELCYNETEVCRALYQWYEEWGGQQVAKEVMQFLFQNEQNKMKLGNRNITTNGTVSQFWAKVTGFRGLGLAALQCQDRTWPGTNWRSACYHKNKNSACEIVEDQQWTNDQVRPETERTEMKSSPWQKEIGKEVLEPPRRSSPTGGCRQPDPARPGVKIDKPGRRMKLMRNSIFYRKNLEG
;
A
#
# COMPACT_ATOMS: atom_id res chain seq x y z
N MET A 1 -12.54 -4.46 14.39
CA MET A 1 -11.93 -4.98 13.14
C MET A 1 -10.44 -4.67 13.17
N GLY A 2 -9.61 -5.51 12.56
CA GLY A 2 -8.19 -5.16 12.39
C GLY A 2 -8.06 -3.95 11.46
N GLN A 3 -6.88 -3.30 11.48
CA GLN A 3 -6.60 -2.14 10.63
C GLN A 3 -5.36 -2.45 9.79
N PHE A 4 -5.40 -2.20 8.47
CA PHE A 4 -4.34 -2.63 7.55
C PHE A 4 -3.02 -1.95 7.86
N HIS A 5 -3.06 -0.67 8.23
CA HIS A 5 -1.88 0.07 8.70
C HIS A 5 -1.17 -0.57 9.91
N ARG A 6 -1.86 -1.34 10.77
CA ARG A 6 -1.20 -2.03 11.90
C ARG A 6 -0.27 -3.15 11.43
N ILE A 7 -0.58 -3.78 10.30
CA ILE A 7 0.33 -4.77 9.70
C ILE A 7 1.60 -4.08 9.19
N MET A 8 1.46 -2.91 8.57
CA MET A 8 2.61 -2.13 8.13
C MET A 8 3.54 -1.80 9.32
N LEU A 9 2.97 -1.37 10.44
CA LEU A 9 3.73 -1.09 11.67
C LEU A 9 4.30 -2.36 12.31
N HIS A 10 3.60 -3.50 12.19
CA HIS A 10 4.13 -4.79 12.60
C HIS A 10 5.41 -5.13 11.82
N TRP A 11 5.41 -4.97 10.50
CA TRP A 11 6.60 -5.16 9.67
C TRP A 11 7.74 -4.20 10.06
N GLU A 12 7.46 -2.93 10.35
CA GLU A 12 8.47 -1.98 10.87
C GLU A 12 9.11 -2.51 12.16
N GLN A 13 8.31 -3.04 13.08
CA GLN A 13 8.80 -3.60 14.34
C GLN A 13 9.59 -4.89 14.13
N THR A 14 9.15 -5.76 13.23
CA THR A 14 9.85 -7.01 12.88
C THR A 14 11.22 -6.71 12.28
N ALA A 15 11.29 -5.83 11.28
CA ALA A 15 12.55 -5.41 10.67
C ALA A 15 13.56 -4.86 11.70
N ARG A 16 13.08 -4.04 12.66
CA ARG A 16 13.93 -3.51 13.74
C ARG A 16 14.53 -4.59 14.64
N ARG A 17 13.84 -5.73 14.83
CA ARG A 17 14.36 -6.85 15.63
C ARG A 17 15.43 -7.64 14.88
N GLU A 18 15.35 -7.69 13.55
CA GLU A 18 16.31 -8.40 12.70
C GLU A 18 17.58 -7.60 12.40
N ARG A 19 17.62 -6.32 12.77
CA ARG A 19 18.74 -5.43 12.48
C ARG A 19 20.03 -5.93 13.12
N THR A 20 20.89 -6.55 12.31
CA THR A 20 22.31 -6.66 12.60
C THR A 20 22.93 -5.27 12.45
N LYS A 21 23.87 -4.90 13.32
CA LYS A 21 24.57 -3.61 13.25
C LYS A 21 25.44 -3.57 11.99
N THR A 22 24.85 -3.32 10.83
CA THR A 22 25.60 -3.02 9.61
C THR A 22 26.08 -1.57 9.72
N GLY A 23 27.40 -1.37 9.75
CA GLY A 23 28.04 -0.06 9.81
C GLY A 23 27.92 0.77 8.53
N ASP A 24 27.03 0.38 7.62
CA ASP A 24 26.87 1.03 6.32
C ASP A 24 26.10 2.35 6.44
N VAL A 25 26.58 3.28 5.62
CA VAL A 25 26.16 4.67 5.53
C VAL A 25 24.66 4.75 5.21
N TYR A 26 23.99 5.60 5.98
CA TYR A 26 22.59 5.97 5.93
C TYR A 26 22.09 6.20 4.49
N ALA A 27 21.49 5.18 3.88
CA ALA A 27 20.54 5.38 2.81
C ALA A 27 19.18 5.11 3.44
N ALA A 28 18.34 6.13 3.57
CA ALA A 28 16.97 6.00 4.06
C ALA A 28 16.13 5.19 3.04
N ASN A 29 16.52 3.95 2.76
CA ASN A 29 15.92 3.04 1.81
C ASN A 29 15.31 1.83 2.54
N LYS A 30 15.57 1.69 3.85
CA LYS A 30 15.04 0.62 4.68
C LYS A 30 13.80 1.07 5.44
N ILE A 31 13.01 0.10 5.86
CA ILE A 31 11.77 0.32 6.60
C ILE A 31 12.02 0.92 8.00
N GLU A 32 13.12 0.55 8.67
CA GLU A 32 13.40 0.99 10.04
C GLU A 32 13.81 2.47 10.15
N ASP A 33 14.31 3.04 9.05
CA ASP A 33 14.79 4.42 8.94
C ASP A 33 13.64 5.42 8.69
N LEU A 34 12.41 4.94 8.50
CA LEU A 34 11.26 5.79 8.23
C LEU A 34 10.95 6.78 9.35
N LYS A 35 11.34 6.49 10.59
CA LYS A 35 11.06 7.38 11.74
C LYS A 35 11.84 8.69 11.68
N SER A 36 13.03 8.68 11.09
CA SER A 36 13.87 9.87 10.90
C SER A 36 13.60 10.58 9.58
N TYR A 37 12.75 10.02 8.71
CA TYR A 37 12.44 10.62 7.42
C TYR A 37 11.59 11.90 7.58
N ASN A 38 12.15 13.02 7.15
CA ASN A 38 11.48 14.31 7.03
C ASN A 38 11.39 14.72 5.56
N TYR A 39 10.17 14.79 5.01
CA TYR A 39 9.95 15.13 3.60
C TYR A 39 10.37 16.57 3.26
N GLU A 40 10.38 17.49 4.23
CA GLU A 40 10.73 18.90 3.99
C GLU A 40 12.19 19.10 3.54
N GLU A 41 13.04 18.10 3.71
CA GLU A 41 14.46 18.12 3.32
C GLU A 41 14.73 17.36 2.01
N GLU A 42 13.72 16.73 1.41
CA GLU A 42 13.91 16.01 0.15
C GLU A 42 13.97 17.00 -1.02
N ASP A 43 15.08 16.98 -1.76
CA ASP A 43 15.21 17.65 -3.06
C ASP A 43 13.96 17.35 -3.90
N GLU A 44 13.22 18.40 -4.24
CA GLU A 44 11.91 18.35 -4.91
C GLU A 44 11.93 17.53 -6.21
N SER A 45 13.12 17.28 -6.76
CA SER A 45 13.31 16.57 -8.03
C SER A 45 13.14 15.05 -7.97
N ILE A 46 13.40 14.37 -6.83
CA ILE A 46 13.33 12.90 -6.76
C ILE A 46 12.80 12.41 -5.40
N SER A 47 11.56 11.90 -5.39
CA SER A 47 10.93 11.28 -4.23
C SER A 47 11.63 9.98 -3.80
N ARG A 48 11.53 9.63 -2.52
CA ARG A 48 11.96 8.34 -1.94
C ARG A 48 11.66 7.13 -2.84
N TRP A 49 10.42 7.01 -3.30
CA TRP A 49 9.96 5.86 -4.10
C TRP A 49 10.58 5.83 -5.49
N GLN A 50 10.97 6.98 -6.03
CA GLN A 50 11.78 7.05 -7.25
C GLN A 50 13.24 6.65 -6.98
N LYS A 51 13.76 6.83 -5.77
CA LYS A 51 15.14 6.40 -5.44
C LYS A 51 15.26 4.87 -5.32
N MET A 52 14.17 4.17 -4.98
CA MET A 52 14.18 2.70 -4.86
C MET A 52 14.53 1.99 -6.17
N GLY A 53 14.23 2.59 -7.33
CA GLY A 53 14.53 1.98 -8.64
C GLY A 53 15.96 2.16 -9.17
N LYS A 54 16.84 2.88 -8.45
CA LYS A 54 18.16 3.30 -8.99
C LYS A 54 19.16 2.16 -9.25
N LYS A 55 18.90 0.92 -8.80
CA LYS A 55 19.71 -0.27 -9.16
C LYS A 55 19.31 -0.85 -10.53
N GLY A 56 19.44 -0.06 -11.59
CA GLY A 56 19.38 -0.54 -12.98
C GLY A 56 18.02 -0.52 -13.69
N GLY A 57 16.98 0.13 -13.12
CA GLY A 57 15.65 0.20 -13.74
C GLY A 57 15.18 1.62 -14.08
N SER A 58 14.25 1.71 -15.04
CA SER A 58 13.44 2.91 -15.28
C SER A 58 12.30 2.99 -14.26
N ILE A 59 12.18 4.11 -13.55
CA ILE A 59 11.01 4.32 -12.67
C ILE A 59 9.86 4.87 -13.50
N HIS A 60 8.70 4.24 -13.39
CA HIS A 60 7.48 4.77 -13.97
C HIS A 60 7.12 6.11 -13.29
N LEU A 61 6.88 7.18 -14.06
CA LEU A 61 6.66 8.54 -13.54
C LEU A 61 5.54 8.60 -12.48
N TRP A 62 4.59 7.66 -12.55
CA TRP A 62 3.42 7.59 -11.68
C TRP A 62 3.56 6.66 -10.49
N THR A 63 4.71 6.04 -10.26
CA THR A 63 4.89 5.04 -9.18
C THR A 63 4.46 5.60 -7.83
N THR A 64 4.86 6.82 -7.49
CA THR A 64 4.50 7.46 -6.22
C THR A 64 2.98 7.66 -6.07
N GLN A 65 2.33 8.22 -7.09
CA GLN A 65 0.88 8.46 -7.07
C GLN A 65 0.10 7.15 -7.07
N ALA A 66 0.49 6.18 -7.91
CA ALA A 66 -0.13 4.86 -7.99
C ALA A 66 -0.02 4.13 -6.65
N ALA A 67 1.17 4.08 -6.05
CA ALA A 67 1.39 3.48 -4.74
C ALA A 67 0.50 4.14 -3.67
N LYS A 68 0.40 5.48 -3.67
CA LYS A 68 -0.44 6.21 -2.72
C LYS A 68 -1.94 5.89 -2.89
N ILE A 69 -2.42 5.78 -4.13
CA ILE A 69 -3.81 5.44 -4.44
C ILE A 69 -4.09 3.99 -4.02
N ILE A 70 -3.25 3.04 -4.46
CA ILE A 70 -3.37 1.62 -4.13
C ILE A 70 -3.40 1.41 -2.62
N CYS A 71 -2.47 2.00 -1.88
CA CYS A 71 -2.42 1.86 -0.42
C CYS A 71 -3.69 2.39 0.26
N ARG A 72 -4.18 3.58 -0.12
CA ARG A 72 -5.44 4.11 0.42
C ARG A 72 -6.61 3.16 0.13
N ASN A 73 -6.68 2.60 -1.07
CA ASN A 73 -7.74 1.69 -1.46
C ASN A 73 -7.63 0.35 -0.72
N LEU A 74 -6.43 -0.18 -0.50
CA LEU A 74 -6.22 -1.39 0.30
C LEU A 74 -6.67 -1.22 1.75
N GLU A 75 -6.44 -0.06 2.37
CA GLU A 75 -6.94 0.21 3.72
C GLU A 75 -8.48 0.27 3.76
N VAL A 76 -9.12 0.87 2.76
CA VAL A 76 -10.59 0.86 2.65
C VAL A 76 -11.10 -0.57 2.43
N TRP A 77 -10.47 -1.34 1.55
CA TRP A 77 -10.82 -2.73 1.29
C TRP A 77 -10.76 -3.59 2.54
N TYR A 78 -9.64 -3.51 3.27
CA TYR A 78 -9.42 -4.29 4.47
C TYR A 78 -10.45 -3.98 5.58
N GLN A 79 -10.91 -2.73 5.67
CA GLN A 79 -11.98 -2.34 6.60
C GLN A 79 -13.35 -2.91 6.24
N ASN A 80 -13.55 -3.28 4.97
CA ASN A 80 -14.80 -3.82 4.45
C ASN A 80 -14.81 -5.35 4.40
N LEU A 81 -13.78 -6.02 4.95
CA LEU A 81 -13.76 -7.46 5.13
C LEU A 81 -14.68 -7.87 6.27
N THR A 82 -15.35 -9.02 6.11
CA THR A 82 -16.21 -9.62 7.14
C THR A 82 -15.61 -10.89 7.68
N LEU A 83 -15.87 -11.21 8.95
CA LEU A 83 -15.50 -12.52 9.50
C LEU A 83 -16.32 -13.60 8.77
N SER A 84 -15.67 -14.69 8.40
CA SER A 84 -16.34 -15.88 7.88
C SER A 84 -17.24 -16.48 8.98
N GLU A 85 -18.42 -16.95 8.59
CA GLU A 85 -19.31 -17.69 9.50
C GLU A 85 -18.77 -19.10 9.78
N GLU A 86 -17.93 -19.64 8.89
CA GLU A 86 -17.41 -21.01 8.97
C GLU A 86 -16.15 -21.11 9.84
N ALA A 87 -15.33 -20.05 9.88
CA ALA A 87 -14.05 -20.06 10.59
C ALA A 87 -13.72 -18.72 11.24
N GLU A 88 -13.55 -18.71 12.56
CA GLU A 88 -13.25 -17.50 13.35
C GLU A 88 -11.95 -16.79 12.96
N SER A 89 -11.02 -17.49 12.28
CA SER A 89 -9.73 -16.98 11.82
C SER A 89 -9.73 -16.48 10.37
N GLU A 90 -10.83 -16.70 9.62
CA GLU A 90 -10.94 -16.37 8.20
C GLU A 90 -11.81 -15.14 7.98
N TRP A 91 -11.35 -14.27 7.11
CA TRP A 91 -12.08 -13.08 6.66
C TRP A 91 -12.44 -13.24 5.20
N GLU A 92 -13.51 -12.62 4.76
CA GLU A 92 -14.02 -12.76 3.40
C GLU A 92 -14.25 -11.38 2.78
N GLU A 93 -13.98 -11.28 1.49
CA GLU A 93 -14.37 -10.12 0.71
C GLU A 93 -15.88 -9.96 0.64
N THR A 94 -16.34 -8.72 0.80
CA THR A 94 -17.76 -8.37 0.63
C THR A 94 -18.04 -7.93 -0.81
N LYS A 95 -18.81 -6.84 -0.98
CA LYS A 95 -18.98 -6.16 -2.26
C LYS A 95 -17.75 -5.33 -2.63
N CYS A 96 -16.90 -5.01 -1.66
CA CYS A 96 -15.63 -4.33 -1.88
C CYS A 96 -14.58 -5.34 -2.33
N ARG A 97 -14.31 -5.40 -3.64
CA ARG A 97 -13.40 -6.38 -4.26
C ARG A 97 -12.24 -5.69 -4.95
N GLY A 98 -11.24 -6.46 -5.38
CA GLY A 98 -10.08 -5.95 -6.14
C GLY A 98 -10.44 -5.02 -7.32
N ASP A 99 -11.56 -5.26 -8.01
CA ASP A 99 -12.06 -4.42 -9.13
C ASP A 99 -12.36 -2.97 -8.72
N ASN A 100 -12.64 -2.74 -7.43
CA ASN A 100 -12.92 -1.42 -6.88
C ASN A 100 -11.64 -0.71 -6.42
N LEU A 101 -10.48 -1.37 -6.40
CA LEU A 101 -9.26 -0.84 -5.77
C LEU A 101 -8.25 -0.29 -6.77
N GLY A 102 -8.45 -0.56 -8.07
CA GLY A 102 -7.52 -0.17 -9.12
C GLY A 102 -7.36 1.35 -9.28
N VAL A 103 -6.18 1.74 -9.78
CA VAL A 103 -5.78 3.14 -10.02
C VAL A 103 -6.68 3.87 -11.03
N GLU A 104 -7.26 3.13 -11.99
CA GLU A 104 -8.08 3.70 -13.10
C GLU A 104 -9.60 3.73 -12.82
N GLY A 105 -10.07 3.17 -11.71
CA GLY A 105 -11.50 2.86 -11.48
C GLY A 105 -12.09 3.36 -10.16
N SER A 106 -11.36 4.19 -9.41
CA SER A 106 -11.74 4.58 -8.04
C SER A 106 -13.07 5.34 -7.91
N ARG A 107 -13.66 5.82 -9.00
CA ARG A 107 -14.92 6.58 -8.98
C ARG A 107 -16.14 5.78 -8.51
N GLY A 108 -16.10 4.45 -8.54
CA GLY A 108 -17.15 3.56 -8.02
C GLY A 108 -16.96 3.10 -6.57
N THR A 109 -15.86 3.52 -5.92
CA THR A 109 -15.43 2.96 -4.62
C THR A 109 -16.42 3.22 -3.49
N THR A 110 -17.09 4.37 -3.44
CA THR A 110 -17.82 4.75 -2.21
C THR A 110 -19.03 3.86 -1.91
N VAL A 111 -19.67 3.27 -2.91
CA VAL A 111 -20.84 2.41 -2.72
C VAL A 111 -20.45 0.98 -2.41
N ALA A 112 -19.49 0.42 -3.16
CA ALA A 112 -19.02 -0.95 -2.95
C ALA A 112 -18.10 -1.07 -1.72
N CYS A 113 -17.34 -0.01 -1.44
CA CYS A 113 -16.34 0.10 -0.38
C CYS A 113 -16.63 1.34 0.49
N PRO A 114 -17.69 1.31 1.33
CA PRO A 114 -17.99 2.43 2.21
C PRO A 114 -16.80 2.71 3.14
N ILE A 115 -16.48 4.00 3.28
CA ILE A 115 -15.37 4.47 4.13
C ILE A 115 -15.92 4.72 5.54
N ASP A 116 -15.41 4.01 6.55
CA ASP A 116 -15.63 4.39 7.95
C ASP A 116 -14.55 5.39 8.40
N PRO A 117 -14.89 6.68 8.60
CA PRO A 117 -13.90 7.69 8.99
C PRO A 117 -13.26 7.43 10.35
N ARG A 118 -13.84 6.57 11.20
CA ARG A 118 -13.27 6.20 12.50
C ARG A 118 -12.14 5.17 12.40
N HIS A 119 -12.11 4.43 11.29
CA HIS A 119 -11.16 3.33 11.10
C HIS A 119 -10.16 3.64 9.97
N ASN A 120 -10.41 4.65 9.15
CA ASN A 120 -9.54 5.01 8.02
C ASN A 120 -8.56 6.14 8.33
N TYR A 121 -7.32 5.76 8.59
CA TYR A 121 -6.24 6.68 8.91
C TYR A 121 -5.69 7.37 7.66
N TRP A 122 -5.65 6.66 6.53
CA TRP A 122 -5.01 7.14 5.31
C TRP A 122 -5.91 8.01 4.43
N THR A 123 -7.24 7.99 4.60
CA THR A 123 -8.15 8.89 3.86
C THR A 123 -7.91 10.36 4.14
N THR A 124 -7.35 10.70 5.32
CA THR A 124 -6.97 12.07 5.65
C THR A 124 -5.66 12.52 4.99
N LEU A 125 -4.87 11.56 4.49
CA LEU A 125 -3.58 11.78 3.82
C LEU A 125 -3.79 12.03 2.32
N ARG A 126 -4.29 13.23 2.01
CA ARG A 126 -4.52 13.69 0.61
C ARG A 126 -3.29 13.47 -0.26
N LEU A 127 -3.49 13.25 -1.57
CA LEU A 127 -2.41 12.93 -2.51
C LEU A 127 -1.28 13.97 -2.51
N GLY A 128 -1.59 15.26 -2.41
CA GLY A 128 -0.58 16.34 -2.34
C GLY A 128 0.00 16.64 -0.95
N LYS A 129 -0.43 15.94 0.11
CA LYS A 129 0.10 16.18 1.46
C LYS A 129 1.40 15.41 1.68
N SER A 130 2.44 16.12 2.12
CA SER A 130 3.72 15.54 2.53
C SER A 130 3.55 14.55 3.68
N LEU A 131 4.34 13.48 3.66
CA LEU A 131 4.33 12.47 4.71
C LEU A 131 5.41 12.76 5.76
N ASN A 132 5.11 12.54 7.04
CA ASN A 132 6.02 12.81 8.14
C ASN A 132 6.32 11.50 8.88
N GLY A 133 7.57 11.06 8.84
CA GLY A 133 8.04 9.84 9.48
C GLY A 133 7.89 9.79 11.01
N ALA A 134 7.78 10.93 11.68
CA ALA A 134 7.52 10.97 13.12
C ALA A 134 6.10 10.49 13.47
N LYS A 135 5.13 10.65 12.56
CA LYS A 135 3.73 10.29 12.78
C LYS A 135 3.46 8.85 12.33
N GLU A 136 2.80 8.08 13.18
CA GLU A 136 2.61 6.64 12.99
C GLU A 136 1.72 6.30 11.78
N GLU A 137 0.63 7.05 11.61
CA GLU A 137 -0.29 6.93 10.48
C GLU A 137 0.38 7.30 9.15
N HIS A 138 1.34 8.22 9.17
CA HIS A 138 2.13 8.58 8.00
C HIS A 138 3.20 7.52 7.70
N ARG A 139 3.90 6.99 8.72
CA ARG A 139 4.86 5.89 8.52
C ARG A 139 4.21 4.66 7.93
N SER A 140 3.10 4.21 8.50
CA SER A 140 2.38 3.04 7.98
C SER A 140 1.97 3.21 6.51
N MET A 141 1.56 4.42 6.12
CA MET A 141 1.30 4.76 4.72
C MET A 141 2.59 4.67 3.87
N MET A 142 3.70 5.23 4.35
CA MET A 142 5.00 5.17 3.65
C MET A 142 5.48 3.73 3.46
N ILE A 143 5.29 2.86 4.45
CA ILE A 143 5.65 1.43 4.37
C ILE A 143 4.86 0.74 3.26
N CYS A 144 3.54 0.96 3.22
CA CYS A 144 2.73 0.44 2.13
C CYS A 144 3.19 0.99 0.77
N MET A 145 3.49 2.29 0.70
CA MET A 145 3.96 2.90 -0.54
C MET A 145 5.31 2.35 -0.99
N ASP A 146 6.26 2.08 -0.07
CA ASP A 146 7.52 1.41 -0.37
C ASP A 146 7.28 0.02 -0.97
N LEU A 147 6.39 -0.78 -0.35
CA LEU A 147 6.06 -2.12 -0.81
C LEU A 147 5.51 -2.12 -2.24
N ILE A 148 4.55 -1.24 -2.52
CA ILE A 148 3.94 -1.12 -3.85
C ILE A 148 4.93 -0.51 -4.85
N ALA A 149 5.76 0.46 -4.44
CA ALA A 149 6.75 1.05 -5.31
C ALA A 149 7.81 0.03 -5.76
N ILE A 150 8.29 -0.84 -4.86
CA ILE A 150 9.16 -1.97 -5.20
C ILE A 150 8.48 -2.85 -6.26
N LEU A 151 7.24 -3.27 -6.00
CA LEU A 151 6.48 -4.15 -6.89
C LEU A 151 6.33 -3.56 -8.29
N LEU A 152 5.86 -2.32 -8.37
CA LEU A 152 5.64 -1.60 -9.63
C LEU A 152 6.94 -1.35 -10.38
N THR A 153 8.03 -1.05 -9.66
CA THR A 153 9.35 -0.85 -10.26
C THR A 153 9.84 -2.13 -10.92
N VAL A 154 9.71 -3.28 -10.25
CA VAL A 154 10.09 -4.56 -10.85
C VAL A 154 9.22 -4.87 -12.07
N TYR A 155 7.88 -4.71 -11.96
CA TYR A 155 6.95 -4.96 -13.08
C TYR A 155 7.18 -4.07 -14.30
N ASN A 156 7.68 -2.85 -14.09
CA ASN A 156 7.98 -1.92 -15.18
C ASN A 156 9.30 -2.24 -15.90
N ASN A 157 10.18 -3.03 -15.30
CA ASN A 157 11.54 -3.28 -15.79
C ASN A 157 11.80 -4.78 -16.02
N LEU A 158 10.75 -5.50 -16.41
CA LEU A 158 10.89 -6.91 -16.76
C LEU A 158 11.59 -7.07 -18.10
N SER A 159 12.36 -8.13 -18.18
CA SER A 159 13.07 -8.62 -19.35
C SER A 159 12.94 -10.15 -19.39
N ARG A 160 13.48 -10.79 -20.43
CA ARG A 160 13.57 -12.25 -20.49
C ARG A 160 14.98 -12.72 -20.13
N CYS A 161 15.09 -13.70 -19.24
CA CYS A 161 16.32 -14.45 -19.03
C CYS A 161 16.59 -15.45 -20.16
N LYS A 162 17.78 -16.07 -20.11
CA LYS A 162 18.08 -17.29 -20.85
C LYS A 162 17.05 -18.36 -20.46
N GLY A 163 16.26 -18.84 -21.41
CA GLY A 163 15.17 -19.80 -21.15
C GLY A 163 13.77 -19.19 -21.01
N GLU A 164 13.57 -17.95 -21.51
CA GLU A 164 12.28 -17.27 -21.61
C GLU A 164 11.60 -16.85 -20.29
N GLU A 165 12.16 -17.23 -19.12
CA GLU A 165 11.71 -16.78 -17.80
C GLU A 165 11.68 -15.25 -17.67
N LEU A 166 10.65 -14.71 -16.98
CA LEU A 166 10.57 -13.29 -16.66
C LEU A 166 11.62 -12.91 -15.61
N CYS A 167 12.38 -11.87 -15.91
CA CYS A 167 13.52 -11.47 -15.11
C CYS A 167 13.65 -9.97 -14.93
N TYR A 168 14.24 -9.60 -13.79
CA TYR A 168 14.71 -8.26 -13.49
C TYR A 168 16.22 -8.32 -13.30
N ASN A 169 17.00 -7.59 -14.12
CA ASN A 169 18.46 -7.63 -14.09
C ASN A 169 19.05 -9.06 -14.08
N GLU A 170 18.66 -9.89 -15.05
CA GLU A 170 19.11 -11.30 -15.19
C GLU A 170 18.71 -12.23 -14.03
N THR A 171 17.93 -11.75 -13.07
CA THR A 171 17.41 -12.54 -11.95
C THR A 171 15.93 -12.83 -12.16
N GLU A 172 15.51 -14.08 -11.97
CA GLU A 172 14.10 -14.48 -12.02
C GLU A 172 13.24 -13.56 -11.14
N VAL A 173 12.11 -13.11 -11.68
CA VAL A 173 11.34 -11.99 -11.13
C VAL A 173 10.86 -12.19 -9.69
N CYS A 174 10.37 -13.38 -9.32
CA CYS A 174 9.92 -13.66 -7.97
C CYS A 174 11.09 -13.68 -6.97
N ARG A 175 12.24 -14.21 -7.39
CA ARG A 175 13.48 -14.13 -6.62
C ARG A 175 13.97 -12.69 -6.46
N ALA A 176 13.92 -11.89 -7.52
CA ALA A 176 14.32 -10.48 -7.48
C ALA A 176 13.43 -9.69 -6.51
N LEU A 177 12.12 -9.89 -6.54
CA LEU A 177 11.18 -9.28 -5.59
C LEU A 177 11.50 -9.66 -4.14
N TYR A 178 11.72 -10.95 -3.87
CA TYR A 178 12.10 -11.40 -2.53
C TYR A 178 13.38 -10.71 -2.04
N GLN A 179 14.42 -10.65 -2.87
CA GLN A 179 15.68 -9.98 -2.53
C GLN A 179 15.50 -8.49 -2.24
N TRP A 180 14.64 -7.80 -3.00
CA TRP A 180 14.34 -6.39 -2.77
C TRP A 180 13.60 -6.17 -1.45
N TYR A 181 12.63 -7.02 -1.13
CA TYR A 181 11.94 -6.96 0.16
C TYR A 181 12.84 -7.35 1.34
N GLU A 182 13.78 -8.27 1.13
CA GLU A 182 14.78 -8.65 2.14
C GLU A 182 15.77 -7.52 2.41
N GLU A 183 16.26 -6.85 1.37
CA GLU A 183 17.12 -5.67 1.53
C GLU A 183 16.38 -4.51 2.23
N TRP A 184 15.10 -4.34 1.92
CA TRP A 184 14.26 -3.27 2.45
C TRP A 184 13.81 -3.49 3.91
N GLY A 185 13.40 -4.71 4.26
CA GLY A 185 12.71 -5.00 5.52
C GLY A 185 13.29 -6.16 6.35
N GLY A 186 14.34 -6.83 5.87
CA GLY A 186 14.85 -8.05 6.49
C GLY A 186 14.15 -9.32 6.02
N GLN A 187 14.73 -10.46 6.38
CA GLN A 187 14.34 -11.77 5.86
C GLN A 187 12.91 -12.15 6.24
N GLN A 188 12.51 -11.91 7.49
CA GLN A 188 11.18 -12.27 7.97
C GLN A 188 10.10 -11.40 7.31
N VAL A 189 10.34 -10.09 7.20
CA VAL A 189 9.41 -9.18 6.51
C VAL A 189 9.28 -9.57 5.04
N ALA A 190 10.38 -9.90 4.36
CA ALA A 190 10.32 -10.35 2.97
C ALA A 190 9.45 -11.61 2.80
N LYS A 191 9.55 -12.58 3.71
CA LYS A 191 8.69 -13.78 3.68
C LYS A 191 7.23 -13.43 3.87
N GLU A 192 6.90 -12.57 4.83
CA GLU A 192 5.51 -12.16 5.08
C GLU A 192 4.93 -11.35 3.92
N VAL A 193 5.72 -10.46 3.32
CA VAL A 193 5.31 -9.69 2.13
C VAL A 193 5.08 -10.61 0.93
N MET A 194 5.99 -11.55 0.66
CA MET A 194 5.82 -12.50 -0.44
C MET A 194 4.58 -13.39 -0.23
N GLN A 195 4.30 -13.82 1.01
CA GLN A 195 3.08 -14.56 1.33
C GLN A 195 1.83 -13.72 1.09
N PHE A 196 1.83 -12.46 1.50
CA PHE A 196 0.70 -11.57 1.28
C PHE A 196 0.45 -11.28 -0.21
N LEU A 197 1.51 -11.10 -0.99
CA LEU A 197 1.40 -10.74 -2.41
C LEU A 197 1.16 -11.94 -3.34
N PHE A 198 1.70 -13.12 -3.02
CA PHE A 198 1.87 -14.18 -4.01
C PHE A 198 1.47 -15.58 -3.52
N GLN A 199 0.58 -15.71 -2.55
CA GLN A 199 0.18 -17.02 -2.04
C GLN A 199 -0.33 -17.95 -3.15
N ASN A 200 0.10 -19.21 -3.09
CA ASN A 200 -0.21 -20.23 -4.09
C ASN A 200 -1.59 -20.89 -3.88
N GLU A 201 -2.27 -20.58 -2.79
CA GLU A 201 -3.64 -21.03 -2.55
C GLU A 201 -4.60 -20.29 -3.49
N GLN A 202 -5.54 -21.02 -4.08
CA GLN A 202 -6.34 -20.53 -5.20
C GLN A 202 -7.20 -19.32 -4.87
N ASN A 203 -7.50 -19.01 -3.61
CA ASN A 203 -8.33 -17.86 -3.23
C ASN A 203 -8.11 -17.38 -1.79
N LYS A 204 -7.01 -17.78 -1.15
CA LYS A 204 -6.71 -17.41 0.25
C LYS A 204 -5.40 -16.64 0.32
N MET A 205 -5.47 -15.47 0.93
CA MET A 205 -4.35 -14.57 1.18
C MET A 205 -4.07 -14.50 2.67
N LYS A 206 -2.83 -14.71 3.08
CA LYS A 206 -2.39 -14.67 4.47
C LYS A 206 -1.92 -13.28 4.81
N LEU A 207 -2.48 -12.72 5.88
CA LEU A 207 -2.10 -11.41 6.38
C LEU A 207 -2.00 -11.44 7.90
N GLY A 208 -0.76 -11.50 8.40
CA GLY A 208 -0.47 -11.80 9.80
C GLY A 208 -0.98 -13.19 10.18
N ASN A 209 -1.86 -13.26 11.18
CA ASN A 209 -2.44 -14.51 11.70
C ASN A 209 -3.85 -14.79 11.14
N ARG A 210 -4.23 -14.14 10.04
CA ARG A 210 -5.55 -14.25 9.43
C ARG A 210 -5.41 -14.70 7.98
N ASN A 211 -6.37 -15.51 7.53
CA ASN A 211 -6.56 -15.81 6.12
C ASN A 211 -7.70 -14.92 5.59
N ILE A 212 -7.54 -14.41 4.38
CA ILE A 212 -8.51 -13.58 3.68
C ILE A 212 -8.91 -14.33 2.42
N THR A 213 -10.17 -14.72 2.32
CA THR A 213 -10.75 -15.35 1.15
C THR A 213 -11.13 -14.26 0.13
N THR A 214 -10.50 -14.31 -1.04
CA THR A 214 -10.71 -13.39 -2.16
C THR A 214 -11.70 -13.95 -3.17
N ASN A 215 -12.39 -13.07 -3.90
CA ASN A 215 -13.19 -13.47 -5.06
C ASN A 215 -12.29 -13.72 -6.27
N GLY A 216 -11.84 -14.97 -6.41
CA GLY A 216 -10.87 -15.40 -7.41
C GLY A 216 -9.49 -15.63 -6.79
N THR A 217 -8.47 -15.76 -7.64
CA THR A 217 -7.10 -16.01 -7.18
C THR A 217 -6.44 -14.78 -6.59
N VAL A 218 -5.45 -15.00 -5.71
CA VAL A 218 -4.64 -13.92 -5.14
C VAL A 218 -3.95 -13.13 -6.26
N SER A 219 -3.46 -13.81 -7.29
CA SER A 219 -2.89 -13.17 -8.49
C SER A 219 -3.92 -12.35 -9.28
N GLN A 220 -5.17 -12.82 -9.40
CA GLN A 220 -6.26 -12.06 -10.03
C GLN A 220 -6.64 -10.83 -9.19
N PHE A 221 -6.71 -10.95 -7.86
CA PHE A 221 -6.91 -9.82 -6.96
C PHE A 221 -5.85 -8.74 -7.21
N TRP A 222 -4.57 -9.13 -7.18
CA TRP A 222 -3.48 -8.18 -7.44
C TRP A 222 -3.52 -7.64 -8.87
N ALA A 223 -3.87 -8.44 -9.89
CA ALA A 223 -3.98 -7.96 -11.26
C ALA A 223 -5.01 -6.83 -11.39
N LYS A 224 -6.10 -6.88 -10.63
CA LYS A 224 -7.12 -5.83 -10.57
C LYS A 224 -6.62 -4.58 -9.84
N VAL A 225 -5.83 -4.76 -8.78
CA VAL A 225 -5.26 -3.67 -7.96
C VAL A 225 -4.15 -2.93 -8.71
N THR A 226 -3.18 -3.66 -9.26
CA THR A 226 -1.96 -3.12 -9.86
C THR A 226 -2.01 -3.02 -11.38
N GLY A 227 -2.94 -3.69 -12.07
CA GLY A 227 -3.03 -3.70 -13.54
C GLY A 227 -3.63 -2.44 -14.15
N PHE A 228 -2.93 -1.31 -14.05
CA PHE A 228 -3.24 -0.07 -14.76
C PHE A 228 -2.47 0.05 -16.07
N ARG A 229 -2.97 0.88 -17.00
CA ARG A 229 -2.40 1.05 -18.33
C ARG A 229 -0.96 1.58 -18.23
N GLY A 230 -0.07 0.95 -18.97
CA GLY A 230 1.33 1.38 -19.12
C GLY A 230 2.33 0.55 -18.32
N LEU A 231 1.87 -0.28 -17.39
CA LEU A 231 2.72 -1.31 -16.80
C LEU A 231 2.91 -2.48 -17.77
N GLY A 232 4.11 -3.05 -17.78
CA GLY A 232 4.42 -4.26 -18.55
C GLY A 232 3.77 -5.53 -17.99
N LEU A 233 3.31 -5.48 -16.73
CA LEU A 233 2.68 -6.60 -16.04
C LEU A 233 1.65 -6.12 -15.01
N ALA A 234 0.53 -6.83 -14.92
CA ALA A 234 -0.51 -6.57 -13.92
C ALA A 234 -0.32 -7.37 -12.62
N ALA A 235 0.06 -8.64 -12.69
CA ALA A 235 0.36 -9.46 -11.51
C ALA A 235 1.24 -10.69 -11.82
N LEU A 236 1.79 -11.29 -10.76
CA LEU A 236 2.54 -12.54 -10.77
C LEU A 236 1.90 -13.53 -9.80
N GLN A 237 2.15 -14.81 -10.02
CA GLN A 237 2.05 -15.86 -9.03
C GLN A 237 3.45 -16.41 -8.77
N CYS A 238 3.88 -16.37 -7.51
CA CYS A 238 5.19 -16.86 -7.09
C CYS A 238 5.01 -18.09 -6.18
N GLN A 239 5.82 -19.12 -6.40
CA GLN A 239 5.83 -20.33 -5.57
C GLN A 239 7.21 -20.53 -4.95
N ASP A 240 7.23 -20.80 -3.64
CA ASP A 240 8.44 -21.30 -2.97
C ASP A 240 8.51 -22.82 -3.16
N ARG A 241 9.59 -23.31 -3.80
CA ARG A 241 9.81 -24.73 -4.03
C ARG A 241 10.24 -25.51 -2.78
N THR A 242 10.76 -24.81 -1.78
CA THR A 242 11.48 -25.40 -0.65
C THR A 242 11.00 -24.83 0.66
N TRP A 243 9.70 -24.52 0.78
CA TRP A 243 9.13 -23.87 1.96
C TRP A 243 9.65 -24.50 3.27
N PRO A 244 10.27 -23.72 4.18
CA PRO A 244 10.37 -22.24 4.26
C PRO A 244 11.65 -21.62 3.65
N GLY A 245 11.97 -21.96 2.40
CA GLY A 245 13.18 -21.55 1.70
C GLY A 245 13.14 -20.14 1.12
N THR A 246 14.18 -19.79 0.34
CA THR A 246 14.31 -18.50 -0.38
C THR A 246 14.24 -18.69 -1.89
N ASN A 247 13.86 -19.89 -2.35
CA ASN A 247 13.87 -20.27 -3.76
C ASN A 247 12.48 -20.03 -4.38
N TRP A 248 12.11 -18.76 -4.46
CA TRP A 248 10.92 -18.30 -5.15
C TRP A 248 11.09 -18.42 -6.67
N ARG A 249 10.04 -18.86 -7.36
CA ARG A 249 9.93 -18.85 -8.82
C ARG A 249 8.55 -18.42 -9.26
N SER A 250 8.47 -17.77 -10.41
CA SER A 250 7.20 -17.52 -11.09
C SER A 250 6.54 -18.82 -11.54
N ALA A 251 5.24 -18.92 -11.29
CA ALA A 251 4.39 -20.00 -11.78
C ALA A 251 3.59 -19.54 -13.00
N CYS A 252 3.00 -18.36 -12.93
CA CYS A 252 2.30 -17.72 -14.04
C CYS A 252 2.19 -16.20 -13.80
N TYR A 253 1.73 -15.46 -14.81
CA TYR A 253 1.62 -14.00 -14.75
C TYR A 253 0.36 -13.48 -15.46
N HIS A 254 -0.04 -12.27 -15.14
CA HIS A 254 -1.16 -11.56 -15.79
C HIS A 254 -0.63 -10.33 -16.52
N LYS A 255 -0.82 -10.26 -17.84
CA LYS A 255 -0.45 -9.08 -18.66
C LYS A 255 -1.29 -7.86 -18.32
N ASN A 256 -2.57 -8.06 -18.07
CA ASN A 256 -3.52 -7.00 -17.74
C ASN A 256 -4.52 -7.49 -16.68
N LYS A 257 -5.36 -6.58 -16.17
CA LYS A 257 -6.32 -6.88 -15.10
C LYS A 257 -7.37 -7.95 -15.43
N ASN A 258 -7.60 -8.23 -16.71
CA ASN A 258 -8.62 -9.17 -17.19
C ASN A 258 -8.03 -10.41 -17.88
N SER A 259 -6.70 -10.49 -18.04
CA SER A 259 -6.07 -11.64 -18.69
C SER A 259 -6.10 -12.85 -17.76
N ALA A 260 -6.24 -14.04 -18.34
CA ALA A 260 -5.95 -15.29 -17.65
C ALA A 260 -4.48 -15.33 -17.19
N CYS A 261 -4.16 -16.27 -16.29
CA CYS A 261 -2.78 -16.48 -15.92
C CYS A 261 -2.05 -17.20 -17.07
N GLU A 262 -1.00 -16.58 -17.60
CA GLU A 262 -0.18 -17.11 -18.68
C GLU A 262 1.06 -17.81 -18.08
N ILE A 263 1.37 -19.01 -18.57
CA ILE A 263 2.60 -19.73 -18.23
C ILE A 263 3.66 -19.36 -19.27
N VAL A 264 4.91 -19.19 -18.84
CA VAL A 264 6.01 -18.68 -19.67
C VAL A 264 6.37 -19.61 -20.85
N GLU A 265 5.93 -20.86 -20.85
CA GLU A 265 6.30 -21.87 -21.87
C GLU A 265 5.75 -21.57 -23.29
N ASP A 266 4.84 -20.59 -23.44
CA ASP A 266 4.29 -20.19 -24.72
C ASP A 266 5.07 -19.01 -25.34
N GLN A 267 5.68 -19.24 -26.51
CA GLN A 267 6.59 -18.35 -27.26
C GLN A 267 6.03 -16.96 -27.67
N GLN A 268 4.90 -16.50 -27.15
CA GLN A 268 4.17 -15.32 -27.64
C GLN A 268 4.59 -13.96 -27.06
N TRP A 269 5.43 -13.89 -26.02
CA TRP A 269 5.77 -12.59 -25.38
C TRP A 269 6.71 -11.70 -26.23
N THR A 270 7.35 -12.21 -27.27
CA THR A 270 8.38 -11.49 -28.05
C THR A 270 7.86 -10.31 -28.87
N ASN A 271 6.56 -10.24 -29.18
CA ASN A 271 6.02 -9.18 -30.04
C ASN A 271 5.41 -7.98 -29.29
N ASP A 272 4.95 -8.16 -28.05
CA ASP A 272 4.16 -7.12 -27.36
C ASP A 272 5.00 -6.15 -26.49
N GLN A 273 6.30 -6.39 -26.32
CA GLN A 273 7.15 -5.69 -25.35
C GLN A 273 8.13 -4.67 -25.92
N VAL A 274 8.27 -4.58 -27.23
CA VAL A 274 8.78 -3.35 -27.85
C VAL A 274 7.57 -2.45 -28.09
N ARG A 275 6.97 -1.93 -27.01
CA ARG A 275 6.11 -0.75 -27.16
C ARG A 275 7.03 0.35 -27.69
N PRO A 276 6.86 0.80 -28.94
CA PRO A 276 7.75 1.79 -29.51
C PRO A 276 7.70 3.03 -28.61
N GLU A 277 8.84 3.70 -28.46
CA GLU A 277 9.03 4.85 -27.57
C GLU A 277 7.97 5.95 -27.79
N THR A 278 7.32 5.96 -28.95
CA THR A 278 6.13 6.73 -29.31
C THR A 278 4.91 6.47 -28.39
N GLU A 279 4.56 5.24 -28.03
CA GLU A 279 3.42 4.97 -27.12
C GLU A 279 3.71 5.41 -25.68
N ARG A 280 4.98 5.38 -25.24
CA ARG A 280 5.39 5.99 -23.96
C ARG A 280 5.20 7.51 -23.95
N THR A 281 5.27 8.13 -25.12
CA THR A 281 5.17 9.59 -25.26
C THR A 281 3.70 10.04 -25.25
N GLU A 282 2.79 9.27 -25.86
CA GLU A 282 1.34 9.54 -25.81
C GLU A 282 0.76 9.45 -24.41
N MET A 283 1.29 8.57 -23.56
CA MET A 283 0.86 8.42 -22.17
C MET A 283 1.07 9.69 -21.32
N LYS A 284 2.00 10.58 -21.71
CA LYS A 284 2.19 11.90 -21.08
C LYS A 284 1.06 12.90 -21.36
N SER A 285 0.11 12.56 -22.25
CA SER A 285 -1.03 13.41 -22.64
C SER A 285 -2.40 12.86 -22.24
N SER A 286 -2.44 11.74 -21.51
CA SER A 286 -3.67 11.04 -21.16
C SER A 286 -4.68 11.93 -20.40
N PRO A 287 -5.97 11.94 -20.78
CA PRO A 287 -7.04 12.63 -20.07
C PRO A 287 -7.09 12.32 -18.57
N TRP A 288 -6.63 11.13 -18.18
CA TRP A 288 -6.55 10.69 -16.79
C TRP A 288 -5.66 11.61 -15.92
N GLN A 289 -4.59 12.18 -16.48
CA GLN A 289 -3.74 13.15 -15.78
C GLN A 289 -4.52 14.41 -15.39
N LYS A 290 -5.44 14.84 -16.26
CA LYS A 290 -6.31 15.99 -15.99
C LYS A 290 -7.36 15.67 -14.94
N GLU A 291 -7.81 14.42 -14.86
CA GLU A 291 -8.83 14.00 -13.88
C GLU A 291 -8.27 13.85 -12.46
N ILE A 292 -7.09 13.24 -12.29
CA ILE A 292 -6.43 13.21 -10.99
C ILE A 292 -6.12 14.62 -10.51
N GLY A 293 -5.63 15.50 -11.39
CA GLY A 293 -5.38 16.90 -11.06
C GLY A 293 -6.62 17.60 -10.50
N LYS A 294 -7.82 17.29 -11.02
CA LYS A 294 -9.10 17.83 -10.54
C LYS A 294 -9.51 17.24 -9.19
N GLU A 295 -9.35 15.93 -8.98
CA GLU A 295 -9.72 15.25 -7.73
C GLU A 295 -8.81 15.65 -6.55
N VAL A 296 -7.55 16.03 -6.82
CA VAL A 296 -6.64 16.60 -5.82
C VAL A 296 -7.08 18.00 -5.35
N LEU A 297 -7.75 18.76 -6.22
CA LEU A 297 -8.07 20.17 -5.99
C LEU A 297 -9.49 20.42 -5.50
N GLU A 298 -10.46 19.53 -5.79
CA GLU A 298 -11.84 19.73 -5.36
C GLU A 298 -12.10 19.05 -3.99
N PRO A 299 -12.40 19.82 -2.92
CA PRO A 299 -12.88 19.22 -1.68
C PRO A 299 -14.19 18.47 -1.95
N PRO A 300 -14.48 17.36 -1.23
CA PRO A 300 -15.74 16.66 -1.40
C PRO A 300 -16.87 17.68 -1.25
N ARG A 301 -17.69 17.83 -2.30
CA ARG A 301 -18.86 18.70 -2.26
C ARG A 301 -19.66 18.28 -1.05
N ARG A 302 -19.65 19.10 0.01
CA ARG A 302 -20.59 18.93 1.11
C ARG A 302 -21.94 18.94 0.44
N SER A 303 -22.65 17.82 0.45
CA SER A 303 -24.06 17.79 0.14
C SER A 303 -24.69 18.82 1.07
N SER A 304 -25.05 19.98 0.52
CA SER A 304 -25.78 21.00 1.24
C SER A 304 -26.98 20.28 1.86
N PRO A 305 -27.16 20.31 3.19
CA PRO A 305 -28.35 19.76 3.77
C PRO A 305 -29.50 20.58 3.20
N THR A 306 -30.24 20.02 2.25
CA THR A 306 -31.59 20.48 1.91
C THR A 306 -32.52 20.06 3.04
N GLY A 307 -32.17 20.46 4.27
CA GLY A 307 -33.05 20.48 5.41
C GLY A 307 -33.71 21.85 5.40
N GLY A 308 -34.94 21.92 4.92
CA GLY A 308 -35.76 23.10 5.08
C GLY A 308 -35.73 23.55 6.54
N CYS A 309 -35.38 24.81 6.77
CA CYS A 309 -35.49 25.44 8.07
C CYS A 309 -36.96 25.35 8.52
N ARG A 310 -37.29 24.40 9.39
CA ARG A 310 -38.49 24.55 10.23
C ARG A 310 -38.22 25.74 11.14
N GLN A 311 -39.11 26.73 11.05
CA GLN A 311 -39.11 27.88 11.95
C GLN A 311 -39.14 27.39 13.41
N PRO A 312 -38.43 28.07 14.31
CA PRO A 312 -38.49 27.76 15.74
C PRO A 312 -39.88 28.10 16.29
N ASP A 313 -40.50 27.13 16.95
CA ASP A 313 -41.67 27.37 17.80
C ASP A 313 -41.29 28.32 18.95
N PRO A 314 -42.11 29.34 19.25
CA PRO A 314 -41.85 30.23 20.37
C PRO A 314 -42.09 29.54 21.73
N ALA A 315 -41.03 29.59 22.55
CA ALA A 315 -41.01 29.66 24.01
C ALA A 315 -41.91 28.71 24.84
N ARG A 316 -41.30 27.68 25.43
CA ARG A 316 -41.73 27.14 26.74
C ARG A 316 -40.84 27.69 27.87
N PRO A 317 -41.40 28.24 28.95
CA PRO A 317 -40.62 28.75 30.07
C PRO A 317 -40.19 27.64 31.05
N GLY A 318 -38.90 27.68 31.40
CA GLY A 318 -38.41 27.50 32.77
C GLY A 318 -38.32 26.07 33.34
N VAL A 319 -37.17 25.42 33.16
CA VAL A 319 -36.67 24.42 34.12
C VAL A 319 -35.32 24.89 34.65
N LYS A 320 -35.30 25.25 35.94
CA LYS A 320 -34.08 25.54 36.70
C LYS A 320 -33.31 24.22 36.88
N ILE A 321 -32.09 24.16 36.39
CA ILE A 321 -31.16 23.07 36.68
C ILE A 321 -30.12 23.61 37.66
N ASP A 322 -30.18 23.11 38.89
CA ASP A 322 -29.19 23.32 39.92
C ASP A 322 -27.86 22.66 39.54
N LYS A 323 -26.76 23.43 39.63
CA LYS A 323 -25.40 22.94 39.46
C LYS A 323 -24.82 22.52 40.80
N PRO A 324 -24.37 21.27 40.99
CA PRO A 324 -23.44 20.95 42.05
C PRO A 324 -22.00 21.14 41.56
N GLY A 325 -21.28 22.05 42.22
CA GLY A 325 -19.83 22.20 42.07
C GLY A 325 -19.09 21.04 42.71
N ARG A 326 -18.02 20.56 42.06
CA ARG A 326 -16.95 19.79 42.73
C ARG A 326 -15.57 20.18 42.22
N ARG A 327 -14.75 20.56 43.20
CA ARG A 327 -13.32 20.86 43.20
C ARG A 327 -12.51 19.75 42.51
N MET A 328 -11.64 20.12 41.57
CA MET A 328 -10.46 19.32 41.22
C MET A 328 -9.32 19.65 42.18
N LYS A 329 -8.75 18.61 42.81
CA LYS A 329 -7.49 18.67 43.55
C LYS A 329 -6.33 18.67 42.56
N LEU A 330 -5.47 19.67 42.66
CA LEU A 330 -4.14 19.70 42.05
C LEU A 330 -3.26 18.61 42.69
N MET A 331 -2.83 17.62 41.91
CA MET A 331 -1.68 16.79 42.26
C MET A 331 -0.40 17.49 41.82
N ARG A 332 0.44 17.86 42.79
CA ARG A 332 1.84 18.20 42.58
C ARG A 332 2.62 16.90 42.45
N ASN A 333 3.23 16.65 41.29
CA ASN A 333 4.34 15.72 41.17
C ASN A 333 5.56 16.50 40.69
N SER A 334 6.43 16.81 41.66
CA SER A 334 7.79 17.30 41.45
C SER A 334 8.71 16.10 41.35
N ILE A 335 9.26 15.84 40.14
CA ILE A 335 10.39 14.94 39.95
C ILE A 335 11.60 15.81 39.58
N PHE A 336 12.58 15.78 40.48
CA PHE A 336 13.94 16.26 40.29
C PHE A 336 14.66 15.35 39.29
N TYR A 337 15.32 15.93 38.29
CA TYR A 337 16.49 15.31 37.66
C TYR A 337 17.67 16.28 37.79
N ARG A 338 18.63 15.90 38.64
CA ARG A 338 19.95 16.50 38.77
C ARG A 338 20.82 16.01 37.61
N LYS A 339 21.41 16.95 36.86
CA LYS A 339 22.67 16.77 36.14
C LYS A 339 23.82 16.78 37.17
N ASN A 340 24.84 15.96 36.93
CA ASN A 340 26.28 16.18 37.14
C ASN A 340 26.97 14.92 36.54
N LEU A 341 27.76 15.01 35.46
CA LEU A 341 29.12 15.54 35.31
C LEU A 341 30.17 14.79 36.15
N GLU A 342 31.16 14.28 35.40
CA GLU A 342 32.57 13.98 35.74
C GLU A 342 32.92 12.66 36.44
N GLY A 343 33.92 12.00 35.85
CA GLY A 343 34.47 10.68 36.13
C GLY A 343 35.11 10.09 34.88
#